data_AF-A0A932P8B7-F1
#
_entry.id   AF-A0A932P8B7-F1
#
_cell.length_a   1.000
_cell.length_b   1.000
_cell.length_c   1.000
_cell.angle_alpha   90.00
_cell.angle_beta   90.00
_cell.angle_gamma   90.00
#
_symmetry.space_group_name_H-M   'P 1'
#
loop_
_entity.id
_entity.type
_entity.pdbx_description
1 polymer ?
#
loop_
_entity_poly.entity_id
_entity_poly.type
_entity_poly.pdbx_seq_one_letter_code
_entity_poly.pdbx_strand_id
1 'polypeptide(L)'
;AVVSKLPNKLSITGHTDNTPFPPSSRRTNWQLSSDRAQSSLEALMAMGIPGNRIQSLVGKADREPLVTNDPANPQNRRISIMLLRRSYAEQVMGTPAPAPQTQTPP
;
A
#
# COMPACT_ATOMS: atom_id res chain seq x y z
N ALA A 1 -2.54 -5.25 15.97
CA ALA A 1 -1.50 -5.39 14.92
C ALA A 1 -0.41 -4.32 15.08
N VAL A 2 0.84 -4.58 14.69
CA VAL A 2 1.97 -3.61 14.79
C VAL A 2 1.72 -2.35 13.94
N VAL A 3 1.12 -2.51 12.75
CA VAL A 3 0.81 -1.41 11.81
C VAL A 3 -0.20 -0.40 12.36
N SER A 4 -1.11 -0.84 13.24
CA SER A 4 -2.10 0.04 13.88
C SER A 4 -1.46 1.08 14.80
N LYS A 5 -0.24 0.82 15.31
CA LYS A 5 0.50 1.74 16.19
C LYS A 5 1.14 2.91 15.44
N LEU A 6 1.22 2.84 14.11
CA LEU A 6 1.85 3.86 13.28
C LEU A 6 0.77 4.70 12.58
N PRO A 7 0.81 6.04 12.62
CA PRO A 7 -0.26 6.89 12.09
C PRO A 7 -0.22 7.05 10.56
N ASN A 8 0.75 6.45 9.90
CA ASN A 8 1.04 6.62 8.47
C ASN A 8 -0.08 6.09 7.57
N LYS A 9 -0.29 6.69 6.41
CA LYS A 9 -1.17 6.10 5.40
C LYS A 9 -0.54 4.86 4.76
N LEU A 10 -1.37 4.02 4.15
CA LEU A 10 -0.98 2.77 3.51
C LEU A 10 -1.28 2.82 2.02
N SER A 11 -0.40 2.24 1.23
CA SER A 11 -0.64 1.90 -0.17
C SER A 11 -0.56 0.39 -0.34
N ILE A 12 -1.56 -0.20 -0.98
CA ILE A 12 -1.64 -1.65 -1.20
C ILE A 12 -1.60 -1.92 -2.69
N THR A 13 -0.66 -2.75 -3.12
CA THR A 13 -0.49 -3.13 -4.53
C THR A 13 -0.55 -4.64 -4.67
N GLY A 14 -1.40 -5.12 -5.59
CA GLY A 14 -1.45 -6.52 -5.99
C GLY A 14 -0.62 -6.78 -7.24
N HIS A 15 0.09 -7.91 -7.25
CA HIS A 15 0.88 -8.39 -8.38
C HIS A 15 0.55 -9.87 -8.65
N THR A 16 0.64 -10.26 -9.91
CA THR A 16 0.57 -11.64 -10.36
C THR A 16 1.88 -12.03 -11.04
N ASP A 17 2.05 -13.33 -11.31
CA ASP A 17 2.97 -13.76 -12.36
C ASP A 17 2.35 -13.51 -13.75
N ASN A 18 3.11 -13.82 -14.80
CA ASN A 18 2.66 -13.63 -16.19
C ASN A 18 1.86 -14.80 -16.77
N THR A 19 1.50 -15.80 -15.96
CA THR A 19 0.74 -16.96 -16.46
C THR A 19 -0.59 -16.47 -17.01
N PRO A 20 -0.92 -16.75 -18.29
CA PRO A 20 -2.17 -16.31 -18.86
C PRO A 20 -3.34 -17.08 -18.27
N PHE A 21 -4.47 -16.41 -18.14
CA PHE A 21 -5.72 -17.10 -17.88
C PHE A 21 -6.12 -17.97 -19.08
N PRO A 22 -6.89 -19.06 -18.86
CA PRO A 22 -7.43 -19.86 -19.95
C PRO A 22 -8.23 -19.00 -20.94
N PRO A 23 -8.24 -19.30 -22.25
CA PRO A 23 -8.99 -18.51 -23.24
C PRO A 23 -10.50 -18.38 -22.97
N SER A 24 -11.08 -19.33 -22.23
CA SER A 24 -12.49 -19.30 -21.81
C SER A 24 -12.76 -18.36 -20.62
N SER A 25 -11.72 -17.86 -19.97
CA SER A 25 -11.83 -16.95 -18.82
C SER A 25 -12.11 -15.53 -19.28
N ARG A 26 -13.11 -14.89 -18.67
CA ARG A 26 -13.32 -13.43 -18.78
C ARG A 26 -12.41 -12.63 -17.85
N ARG A 27 -11.67 -13.30 -16.96
CA ARG A 27 -10.71 -12.68 -16.04
C ARG A 27 -9.33 -12.58 -16.66
N THR A 28 -8.66 -11.50 -16.31
CA THR A 28 -7.28 -11.18 -16.66
C THR A 28 -6.45 -10.98 -15.40
N ASN A 29 -5.13 -10.97 -15.56
CA ASN A 29 -4.20 -10.66 -14.47
C ASN A 29 -4.42 -9.26 -13.88
N TRP A 30 -4.96 -8.32 -14.65
CA TRP A 30 -5.40 -7.02 -14.14
C TRP A 30 -6.50 -7.15 -13.10
N GLN A 31 -7.61 -7.84 -13.41
CA GLN A 31 -8.68 -8.05 -12.45
C GLN A 31 -8.21 -8.87 -11.24
N LEU A 32 -7.46 -9.95 -11.47
CA LEU A 32 -6.95 -10.78 -10.37
C LEU A 32 -6.08 -9.97 -9.39
N SER A 33 -5.17 -9.15 -9.91
CA SER A 33 -4.27 -8.35 -9.07
C SER A 33 -5.03 -7.30 -8.24
N SER A 34 -6.01 -6.62 -8.84
CA SER A 34 -6.87 -5.64 -8.16
C SER A 34 -7.75 -6.30 -7.09
N ASP A 35 -8.36 -7.44 -7.41
CA ASP A 35 -9.23 -8.18 -6.48
C ASP A 35 -8.46 -8.66 -5.24
N ARG A 36 -7.22 -9.13 -5.43
CA ARG A 36 -6.37 -9.55 -4.31
C ARG A 36 -5.92 -8.36 -3.46
N ALA A 37 -5.65 -7.21 -4.07
CA ALA A 37 -5.37 -5.98 -3.34
C ALA A 37 -6.58 -5.57 -2.49
N GLN A 38 -7.79 -5.59 -3.07
CA GLN A 38 -9.05 -5.31 -2.39
C GLN A 38 -9.31 -6.29 -1.23
N SER A 39 -9.12 -7.60 -1.46
CA SER A 39 -9.28 -8.62 -0.40
C SER A 39 -8.29 -8.39 0.75
N SER A 40 -7.08 -7.92 0.44
CA SER A 40 -6.08 -7.58 1.46
C SER A 40 -6.49 -6.35 2.28
N LEU A 41 -7.08 -5.33 1.63
CA LEU A 41 -7.68 -4.19 2.31
C LEU A 41 -8.77 -4.63 3.29
N GLU A 42 -9.71 -5.46 2.85
CA GLU A 42 -10.80 -5.96 3.69
C GLU A 42 -10.26 -6.71 4.92
N ALA A 43 -9.23 -7.53 4.74
CA ALA A 43 -8.55 -8.21 5.85
C ALA A 43 -7.89 -7.22 6.84
N LEU A 44 -7.23 -6.17 6.34
CA LEU A 44 -6.65 -5.12 7.19
C LEU A 44 -7.71 -4.35 7.98
N MET A 45 -8.85 -4.05 7.35
CA MET A 45 -9.98 -3.39 8.01
C MET A 45 -10.61 -4.27 9.09
N ALA A 46 -10.77 -5.56 8.83
CA ALA A 46 -11.24 -6.53 9.82
C ALA A 46 -10.30 -6.63 11.03
N MET A 47 -9.00 -6.35 10.85
CA MET A 47 -8.01 -6.27 11.94
C MET A 47 -7.96 -4.89 12.64
N GLY A 48 -8.88 -3.98 12.32
CA GLY A 48 -9.01 -2.68 12.98
C GLY A 48 -8.15 -1.56 12.38
N ILE A 49 -7.67 -1.71 11.14
CA ILE A 49 -7.04 -0.61 10.41
C ILE A 49 -8.16 0.20 9.72
N PRO A 50 -8.37 1.47 10.07
CA PRO A 50 -9.49 2.24 9.52
C PRO A 50 -9.25 2.56 8.03
N GLY A 51 -10.32 2.52 7.23
CA GLY A 51 -10.25 2.72 5.78
C GLY A 51 -9.71 4.09 5.36
N ASN A 52 -9.86 5.12 6.21
CA ASN A 52 -9.30 6.45 5.96
C ASN A 52 -7.75 6.49 5.98
N ARG A 53 -7.08 5.44 6.47
CA ARG A 53 -5.62 5.29 6.36
C ARG A 53 -5.16 4.79 5.00
N ILE A 54 -6.07 4.37 4.12
CA ILE A 54 -5.73 3.80 2.83
C ILE A 54 -5.64 4.94 1.82
N GLN A 55 -4.43 5.19 1.32
CA GLN A 55 -4.19 6.26 0.34
C GLN A 55 -4.45 5.77 -1.09
N SER A 56 -4.08 4.53 -1.39
CA SER A 56 -4.22 3.98 -2.74
C SER A 56 -4.32 2.47 -2.72
N LEU A 57 -5.11 1.95 -3.67
CA LEU A 57 -5.26 0.53 -3.97
C LEU A 57 -4.95 0.33 -5.45
N VAL A 58 -4.00 -0.56 -5.78
CA VAL A 58 -3.52 -0.70 -7.16
C VAL A 58 -3.39 -2.19 -7.52
N GLY A 59 -3.90 -2.59 -8.68
CA GLY A 59 -3.56 -3.86 -9.33
C GLY A 59 -2.58 -3.61 -10.46
N LYS A 60 -1.43 -4.30 -10.47
CA LYS A 60 -0.38 -4.14 -11.48
C LYS A 60 -0.21 -5.33 -12.42
N ALA A 61 -1.07 -6.35 -12.31
CA ALA A 61 -0.93 -7.60 -13.05
C ALA A 61 0.53 -8.13 -12.95
N ASP A 62 1.11 -8.46 -14.09
CA ASP A 62 2.46 -9.00 -14.30
C ASP A 62 3.50 -7.94 -14.69
N ARG A 63 3.16 -6.65 -14.61
CA ARG A 63 4.02 -5.55 -15.13
C ARG A 63 5.23 -5.21 -14.28
N GLU A 64 5.26 -5.67 -13.03
CA GLU A 64 6.38 -5.47 -12.10
C GLU A 64 6.78 -6.80 -11.46
N PRO A 65 7.42 -7.72 -12.21
CA PRO A 65 7.89 -8.98 -11.65
C PRO A 65 9.01 -8.73 -10.63
N LEU A 66 8.98 -9.46 -9.52
CA LEU A 66 10.04 -9.46 -8.52
C LEU A 66 11.25 -10.25 -9.05
N VAL A 67 10.97 -11.41 -9.65
CA VAL A 67 11.95 -12.26 -10.32
C VAL A 67 11.86 -11.97 -11.82
N THR A 68 12.67 -11.02 -12.29
CA THR A 68 12.59 -10.50 -13.67
C THR A 68 13.03 -11.51 -14.73
N ASN A 69 13.95 -12.41 -14.37
CA ASN A 69 14.46 -13.47 -15.25
C ASN A 69 13.51 -14.68 -15.35
N ASP A 70 12.50 -14.77 -14.48
CA ASP A 70 11.45 -15.79 -14.53
C ASP A 70 10.09 -15.13 -14.22
N PRO A 71 9.43 -14.50 -15.22
CA PRO A 71 8.16 -13.81 -15.01
C PRO A 71 7.01 -14.73 -14.56
N ALA A 72 7.09 -16.04 -14.82
CA ALA A 72 6.13 -17.04 -14.38
C ALA A 72 6.36 -17.51 -12.93
N ASN A 73 7.45 -17.05 -12.29
CA ASN A 73 7.82 -17.49 -10.96
C ASN A 73 6.70 -17.25 -9.93
N PRO A 74 6.35 -18.25 -9.10
CA PRO A 74 5.37 -18.10 -8.02
C PRO A 74 5.59 -16.91 -7.09
N GLN A 75 6.83 -16.48 -6.87
CA GLN A 75 7.17 -15.33 -6.03
C GLN A 75 6.65 -14.00 -6.60
N ASN A 76 6.34 -13.93 -7.90
CA ASN A 76 5.73 -12.75 -8.51
C ASN A 76 4.28 -12.55 -8.06
N ARG A 77 3.59 -13.61 -7.60
CA ARG A 77 2.24 -13.56 -7.01
C ARG A 77 2.25 -13.01 -5.58
N ARG A 78 2.35 -11.70 -5.44
CA ARG A 78 2.56 -11.03 -4.14
C ARG A 78 1.63 -9.84 -3.91
N ILE A 79 1.48 -9.47 -2.64
CA ILE A 79 0.85 -8.23 -2.19
C ILE A 79 1.92 -7.36 -1.54
N SER A 80 2.06 -6.13 -2.02
CA SER A 80 2.97 -5.13 -1.47
C SER A 80 2.17 -4.15 -0.63
N ILE A 81 2.48 -4.03 0.67
CA ILE A 81 1.85 -3.05 1.57
C ILE A 81 2.92 -2.04 1.97
N MET A 82 2.80 -0.82 1.47
CA MET A 82 3.75 0.25 1.72
C MET A 82 3.21 1.22 2.77
N LEU A 83 4.00 1.46 3.81
CA LEU A 83 3.75 2.49 4.81
C LEU A 83 4.27 3.83 4.29
N LEU A 84 3.37 4.75 3.99
CA LEU A 84 3.74 6.03 3.39
C LEU A 84 4.34 6.96 4.44
N ARG A 85 5.47 7.58 4.11
CA ARG A 85 6.04 8.62 4.98
C ARG A 85 5.07 9.80 5.05
N ARG A 86 4.86 10.34 6.25
CA ARG A 86 4.12 11.59 6.40
C ARG A 86 4.93 12.71 5.74
N SER A 87 4.24 13.61 5.04
CA SER A 87 4.89 14.79 4.50
C SER A 87 5.42 15.65 5.65
N TYR A 88 6.52 16.38 5.43
CA TYR A 88 7.08 17.28 6.45
C TYR A 88 6.01 18.26 6.94
N ALA A 89 5.21 18.81 6.03
CA ALA A 89 4.07 19.67 6.30
C ALA A 89 3.05 19.04 7.28
N GLU A 90 2.67 17.77 7.11
CA GLU A 90 1.81 17.06 8.07
C GLU A 90 2.50 16.80 9.42
N GLN A 91 3.84 16.68 9.44
CA GLN A 91 4.61 16.49 10.67
C GLN A 91 4.70 17.78 11.48
N VAL A 92 4.97 18.92 10.83
CA VAL A 92 5.07 20.23 11.52
C VAL A 92 3.70 20.84 11.84
N MET A 93 2.67 20.69 11.00
CA MET A 93 1.33 21.23 11.30
C MET A 93 0.48 20.33 12.20
N GLY A 94 0.85 19.06 12.36
CA GLY A 94 0.23 18.14 13.33
C GLY A 94 0.79 18.25 14.75
N THR A 95 1.80 19.11 14.94
CA THR A 95 2.39 19.43 16.25
C THR A 95 2.06 20.90 16.51
N PRO A 96 1.49 21.31 17.67
CA PRO A 96 1.36 22.73 17.97
C PRO A 96 2.75 23.35 17.85
N ALA A 97 2.88 24.39 17.03
CA ALA A 97 4.14 25.12 16.93
C ALA A 97 4.58 25.51 18.35
N PRO A 98 5.84 25.26 18.76
CA PRO A 98 6.32 25.77 20.04
C PRO A 98 6.13 27.28 20.00
N ALA A 99 5.45 27.80 21.02
CA ALA A 99 5.20 29.23 21.16
C ALA A 99 6.53 29.99 20.94
N PRO A 100 6.53 31.11 20.20
CA PRO A 100 7.74 31.89 19.99
C PRO A 100 8.31 32.25 21.35
N GLN A 101 9.44 31.61 21.70
CA GLN A 101 10.18 31.95 22.89
C GLN A 101 10.73 33.35 22.65
N THR A 102 10.12 34.33 23.31
CA THR A 102 10.68 35.68 23.43
C THR A 102 12.02 35.56 24.14
N GLN A 103 13.09 35.41 23.35
CA GLN A 103 14.44 35.62 23.83
C GLN A 103 14.59 37.13 24.05
N THR A 104 14.54 37.54 25.31
CA THR A 104 14.93 38.89 25.73
C THR A 104 16.45 38.98 25.60
N PRO A 105 17.01 39.87 24.77
CA PRO A 105 18.45 40.04 24.68
C PRO A 105 19.01 40.68 25.96
N PRO A 106 20.27 40.41 26.32
CA PRO A 106 20.95 40.97 27.49
C PRO A 106 21.25 42.47 27.38
#